data_AF-D8U3W2-F1
#
_entry.id   AF-D8U3W2-F1
#
_cell.length_a   1.000
_cell.length_b   1.000
_cell.length_c   1.000
_cell.angle_alpha   90.00
_cell.angle_beta   90.00
_cell.angle_gamma   90.00
#
_symmetry.space_group_name_H-M   'P 1'
#
loop_
_entity.id
_entity.type
_entity.pdbx_description
1 polymer ?
#
loop_
_entity_poly.entity_id
_entity_poly.type
_entity_poly.pdbx_seq_one_letter_code
_entity_poly.pdbx_strand_id
1 'polypeptide(L)'
;MDGDGTCQPVPDSIAFLASEVAPFPDADPIYQQPLVIIMDYSPCGYPSTITEAEVRSIFLGPDGDGSGGVAQKYTQCSYGKFNLNATAFRVVTVTKEDCLSSIVTECAWWVIAYDGDTGAEALLGPDVFSDVTNVVYIVPPSLGCRWAGLALTPGSKLWLVASDDGVRRWATVLQEALHNYGLPHAFQNGIEYADYSTTMGRGNVCPNAAEISRMGWATPAAQGGDRIDSSALPLGSVLSFTLPATYLTSEGNYLRVVPDWLPTYTTPSVGKNIYIALRVNKSGDALMGPFYANKVNMHEVRADLDKGYPTYWAGGSRPTSFLDTVELLNRKNLATYRLLVYAGSWVGTDILRVHLCRYQASPDECPTLDFIENRPPPPSPQPPSPQRPPSPRPPPKPPGRPPSPRPPPRPPPPPNPQPPPSPRPPPNPRAPPSPRPPRKPAPPRNPRPPPKPPAPPKPPAPPRSPREPSHGL
;
A
#
# COMPACT_ATOMS: atom_id res chain seq x y z
N MET A 1 24.26 16.23 18.50
CA MET A 1 24.42 17.70 18.58
C MET A 1 25.90 17.93 18.65
N ASP A 2 26.43 18.31 17.51
CA ASP A 2 27.85 18.43 17.29
C ASP A 2 28.24 19.89 17.55
N GLY A 3 29.52 20.24 17.41
CA GLY A 3 30.03 21.59 17.69
C GLY A 3 29.31 22.72 16.94
N ASP A 4 28.64 22.39 15.83
CA ASP A 4 27.93 23.32 14.94
C ASP A 4 26.41 23.37 15.19
N GLY A 5 25.92 22.75 16.28
CA GLY A 5 24.49 22.72 16.59
C GLY A 5 23.67 21.72 15.76
N THR A 6 24.31 21.02 14.81
CA THR A 6 23.67 20.00 13.97
C THR A 6 23.33 18.75 14.78
N CYS A 7 22.07 18.33 14.75
CA CYS A 7 21.64 17.02 15.24
C CYS A 7 21.91 15.96 14.16
N GLN A 8 23.10 15.36 14.18
CA GLN A 8 23.32 14.08 13.50
C GLN A 8 22.40 13.03 14.15
N PRO A 9 21.53 12.33 13.40
CA PRO A 9 20.80 11.20 13.95
C PRO A 9 21.82 10.14 14.37
N VAL A 10 21.80 9.74 15.65
CA VAL A 10 22.58 8.60 16.10
C VAL A 10 21.93 7.36 15.48
N PRO A 11 22.69 6.44 14.85
CA PRO A 11 22.16 5.13 14.52
C PRO A 11 21.45 4.57 15.77
N ASP A 12 20.17 4.21 15.64
CA ASP A 12 19.28 3.71 16.70
C ASP A 12 18.54 4.74 17.60
N SER A 13 18.64 6.06 17.38
CA SER A 13 17.93 7.06 18.21
C SER A 13 16.77 7.79 17.53
N ILE A 14 16.29 7.34 16.37
CA ILE A 14 15.13 7.94 15.72
C ILE A 14 13.86 7.33 16.32
N ALA A 15 13.28 8.01 17.31
CA ALA A 15 11.89 7.80 17.67
C ALA A 15 11.04 8.40 16.56
N PHE A 16 10.62 7.58 15.60
CA PHE A 16 9.53 7.96 14.71
C PHE A 16 8.30 8.14 15.59
N LEU A 17 7.80 9.38 15.73
CA LEU A 17 6.39 9.56 15.97
C LEU A 17 5.72 8.97 14.74
N ALA A 18 5.40 7.67 14.82
CA ALA A 18 4.60 7.02 13.81
C ALA A 18 3.33 7.85 13.71
N SER A 19 3.18 8.59 12.62
CA SER A 19 1.88 9.05 12.18
C SER A 19 1.01 7.80 12.21
N GLU A 20 -0.08 7.82 13.01
CA GLU A 20 -1.02 6.72 13.06
C GLU A 20 -1.51 6.51 11.62
N VAL A 21 -0.94 5.50 10.95
CA VAL A 21 -1.42 5.11 9.63
C VAL A 21 -2.83 4.62 9.85
N ALA A 22 -3.81 5.44 9.45
CA ALA A 22 -5.21 5.08 9.56
C ALA A 22 -5.40 3.72 8.88
N PRO A 23 -5.96 2.71 9.58
CA PRO A 23 -6.20 1.41 8.98
C PRO A 23 -7.22 1.57 7.84
N PHE A 24 -6.96 0.93 6.70
CA PHE A 24 -7.83 0.91 5.51
C PHE A 24 -8.74 -0.33 5.41
N PRO A 25 -9.72 -0.57 6.31
CA PRO A 25 -10.89 -1.35 5.97
C PRO A 25 -12.10 -0.39 5.83
N ASP A 26 -12.71 -0.37 4.64
CA ASP A 26 -13.85 0.50 4.26
C ASP A 26 -13.61 2.02 4.30
N ALA A 27 -12.35 2.45 4.40
CA ALA A 27 -12.03 3.85 4.55
C ALA A 27 -12.39 4.67 3.30
N ASP A 28 -12.92 5.87 3.56
CA ASP A 28 -13.20 6.89 2.56
C ASP A 28 -12.01 7.08 1.62
N PRO A 29 -12.24 7.45 0.35
CA PRO A 29 -11.18 7.79 -0.59
C PRO A 29 -10.15 8.73 0.03
N ILE A 30 -8.87 8.40 -0.10
CA ILE A 30 -7.77 9.25 0.33
C ILE A 30 -7.61 10.36 -0.69
N TYR A 31 -7.58 11.61 -0.22
CA TYR A 31 -7.20 12.77 -1.03
C TYR A 31 -5.94 13.39 -0.44
N GLN A 32 -4.80 13.12 -1.08
CA GLN A 32 -3.57 13.78 -0.71
C GLN A 32 -3.62 15.26 -1.10
N GLN A 33 -3.13 16.12 -0.23
CA GLN A 33 -2.90 17.54 -0.47
C GLN A 33 -1.38 17.76 -0.51
N PRO A 34 -0.70 17.35 -1.59
CA PRO A 34 0.75 17.38 -1.63
C PRO A 34 1.26 18.81 -1.82
N LEU A 35 2.34 19.11 -1.09
CA LEU A 35 3.23 20.22 -1.36
C LEU A 35 4.47 19.68 -2.07
N VAL A 36 4.69 20.12 -3.30
CA VAL A 36 5.90 19.82 -4.05
C VAL A 36 6.91 20.95 -3.90
N ILE A 37 8.09 20.64 -3.39
CA ILE A 37 9.18 21.57 -3.13
C ILE A 37 10.29 21.27 -4.14
N ILE A 38 10.48 22.18 -5.10
CA ILE A 38 11.58 22.13 -6.06
C ILE A 38 12.81 22.72 -5.36
N MET A 39 13.83 21.89 -5.16
CA MET A 39 15.07 22.34 -4.56
C MET A 39 15.95 22.99 -5.63
N ASP A 40 16.33 24.24 -5.39
CA ASP A 40 17.27 24.97 -6.24
C ASP A 40 18.55 25.30 -5.46
N TYR A 41 19.63 24.60 -5.79
CA TYR A 41 20.95 24.83 -5.22
C TYR A 41 21.86 25.55 -6.24
N SER A 42 21.27 26.41 -7.08
CA SER A 42 21.99 27.20 -8.08
C SER A 42 23.16 28.03 -7.53
N PRO A 43 23.10 28.63 -6.31
CA PRO A 43 24.27 29.32 -5.72
C PRO A 43 25.49 28.41 -5.51
N CYS A 44 25.26 27.10 -5.46
CA CYS A 44 26.28 26.08 -5.23
C CYS A 44 26.64 25.30 -6.51
N GLY A 45 26.14 25.73 -7.67
CA GLY A 45 26.40 25.06 -8.96
C GLY A 45 25.46 23.89 -9.28
N TYR A 46 24.38 23.69 -8.53
CA TYR A 46 23.40 22.63 -8.76
C TYR A 46 21.99 23.22 -8.98
N PRO A 47 21.76 23.93 -10.10
CA PRO A 47 20.47 24.57 -10.36
C PRO A 47 19.35 23.55 -10.56
N SER A 48 18.12 23.92 -10.21
CA SER A 48 16.95 23.14 -10.63
C SER A 48 16.86 23.05 -12.16
N THR A 49 16.50 21.87 -12.66
CA THR A 49 16.26 21.60 -14.09
C THR A 49 14.77 21.46 -14.40
N ILE A 50 13.90 21.82 -13.46
CA ILE A 50 12.45 21.72 -13.59
C ILE A 50 11.77 22.97 -13.02
N THR A 51 10.65 23.37 -13.63
CA THR A 51 9.87 24.54 -13.23
C THR A 51 8.59 24.15 -12.50
N GLU A 52 8.00 25.08 -11.74
CA GLU A 52 6.71 24.84 -11.07
C GLU A 52 5.58 24.48 -12.05
N ALA A 53 5.56 25.12 -13.22
CA ALA A 53 4.59 24.84 -14.28
C ALA A 53 4.75 23.42 -14.83
N GLU A 54 5.98 22.97 -15.06
CA GLU A 54 6.27 21.60 -15.49
C GLU A 54 5.83 20.58 -14.43
N VAL A 55 6.15 20.82 -13.16
CA VAL A 55 5.70 19.94 -12.05
C VAL A 55 4.18 19.87 -11.98
N ARG A 56 3.48 21.00 -12.10
CA ARG A 56 2.00 21.01 -12.14
C ARG A 56 1.48 20.17 -13.30
N SER A 57 2.08 20.29 -14.49
CA SER A 57 1.71 19.49 -15.66
C SER A 57 1.96 17.98 -15.46
N ILE A 58 3.10 17.61 -14.86
CA ILE A 58 3.42 16.21 -14.53
C ILE A 58 2.39 15.63 -13.55
N PHE A 59 2.09 16.35 -12.47
CA PHE A 59 1.25 15.83 -11.40
C PHE A 59 -0.24 15.87 -11.74
N LEU A 60 -0.72 16.95 -12.34
CA LEU A 60 -2.15 17.19 -12.54
C LEU A 60 -2.61 17.02 -14.00
N GLY A 61 -1.66 16.88 -14.94
CA GLY A 61 -1.94 16.90 -16.37
C GLY A 61 -1.87 18.31 -16.99
N PRO A 62 -1.99 18.40 -18.32
CA PRO A 62 -1.78 19.66 -19.06
C PRO A 62 -2.75 20.77 -18.66
N ASP A 63 -3.97 20.42 -18.26
CA ASP A 63 -5.00 21.38 -17.85
C ASP A 63 -4.90 21.78 -16.37
N GLY A 64 -4.04 21.12 -15.59
CA GLY A 64 -3.84 21.42 -14.18
C GLY A 64 -5.01 21.06 -13.26
N ASP A 65 -5.99 20.30 -13.75
CA ASP A 65 -7.24 19.98 -13.03
C ASP A 65 -7.25 18.59 -12.37
N GLY A 66 -6.17 17.81 -12.54
CA GLY A 66 -6.05 16.45 -12.02
C GLY A 66 -6.66 15.37 -12.93
N SER A 67 -7.19 15.73 -14.10
CA SER A 67 -7.73 14.76 -15.08
C SER A 67 -6.65 14.00 -15.84
N GLY A 68 -5.38 14.42 -15.74
CA GLY A 68 -4.20 13.79 -16.36
C GLY A 68 -3.05 13.54 -15.38
N GLY A 69 -1.87 13.26 -15.92
CA GLY A 69 -0.63 13.15 -15.15
C GLY A 69 -0.65 12.04 -14.08
N VAL A 70 0.09 12.29 -12.99
CA VAL A 70 0.16 11.40 -11.82
C VAL A 70 -1.21 11.25 -11.13
N ALA A 71 -1.98 12.33 -11.03
CA ALA A 71 -3.31 12.34 -10.41
C ALA A 71 -4.24 11.30 -11.05
N GLN A 72 -4.31 11.30 -12.39
CA GLN A 72 -5.09 10.31 -13.13
C GLN A 72 -4.60 8.88 -12.85
N LYS A 73 -3.28 8.68 -12.76
CA LYS A 73 -2.70 7.35 -12.48
C LYS A 73 -3.02 6.86 -11.07
N TYR A 74 -3.04 7.75 -10.08
CA TYR A 74 -3.45 7.41 -8.72
C TYR A 74 -4.88 6.90 -8.70
N THR A 75 -5.80 7.63 -9.32
CA THR A 75 -7.22 7.26 -9.42
C THR A 75 -7.40 5.95 -10.20
N GLN A 76 -6.73 5.79 -11.36
CA GLN A 76 -6.83 4.57 -12.18
C GLN A 76 -6.33 3.33 -11.43
N CYS A 77 -5.18 3.43 -10.76
CA CYS A 77 -4.56 2.28 -10.09
C CYS A 77 -5.19 1.93 -8.74
N SER A 78 -5.98 2.84 -8.16
CA SER A 78 -6.62 2.66 -6.85
C SER A 78 -8.13 2.54 -6.90
N TYR A 79 -8.73 2.55 -8.10
CA TYR A 79 -10.18 2.58 -8.28
C TYR A 79 -10.82 3.81 -7.61
N GLY A 80 -10.11 4.93 -7.65
CA GLY A 80 -10.53 6.17 -6.99
C GLY A 80 -10.45 6.15 -5.47
N LYS A 81 -9.76 5.18 -4.84
CA LYS A 81 -9.54 5.16 -3.38
C LYS A 81 -8.28 5.92 -2.94
N PHE A 82 -7.42 6.30 -3.88
CA PHE A 82 -6.23 7.11 -3.65
C PHE A 82 -6.11 8.16 -4.74
N ASN A 83 -6.16 9.42 -4.33
CA ASN A 83 -6.29 10.55 -5.25
C ASN A 83 -5.43 11.73 -4.80
N LEU A 84 -5.15 12.63 -5.74
CA LEU A 84 -4.61 13.95 -5.46
C LEU A 84 -5.75 14.98 -5.41
N ASN A 85 -5.74 15.85 -4.41
CA ASN A 85 -6.59 17.02 -4.40
C ASN A 85 -5.96 18.11 -5.27
N ALA A 86 -6.41 18.21 -6.53
CA ALA A 86 -5.89 19.18 -7.49
C ALA A 86 -6.03 20.64 -7.02
N THR A 87 -7.09 20.97 -6.26
CA THR A 87 -7.31 22.33 -5.75
C THR A 87 -6.40 22.71 -4.59
N ALA A 88 -5.95 21.72 -3.81
CA ALA A 88 -5.00 21.92 -2.72
C ALA A 88 -3.54 21.67 -3.14
N PHE A 89 -3.30 21.27 -4.40
CA PHE A 89 -1.97 20.95 -4.92
C PHE A 89 -1.11 22.21 -5.04
N ARG A 90 0.04 22.20 -4.35
CA ARG A 90 0.98 23.32 -4.31
C ARG A 90 2.34 22.91 -4.84
N VAL A 91 2.98 23.82 -5.55
CA VAL A 91 4.38 23.73 -5.94
C VAL A 91 5.06 25.02 -5.54
N VAL A 92 6.26 24.91 -4.97
CA VAL A 92 7.13 26.04 -4.67
C VAL A 92 8.56 25.70 -5.05
N THR A 93 9.33 26.71 -5.42
CA THR A 93 10.79 26.60 -5.59
C THR A 93 11.50 27.19 -4.38
N VAL A 94 12.35 26.39 -3.74
CA VAL A 94 13.18 26.80 -2.61
C VAL A 94 14.63 26.92 -3.06
N THR A 95 15.12 28.15 -3.14
CA THR A 95 16.53 28.43 -3.41
C THR A 95 17.33 28.44 -2.11
N LYS A 96 18.46 27.72 -2.09
CA LYS A 96 19.38 27.69 -0.93
C LYS A 96 20.73 28.27 -1.29
N GLU A 97 21.14 29.27 -0.50
CA GLU A 97 22.43 29.96 -0.64
C GLU A 97 23.57 29.17 0.01
N ASP A 98 23.31 28.52 1.14
CA ASP A 98 24.31 27.75 1.90
C ASP A 98 24.15 26.24 1.64
N CYS A 99 25.07 25.64 0.87
CA CYS A 99 25.06 24.21 0.63
C CYS A 99 26.02 23.45 1.54
N LEU A 100 25.45 22.66 2.44
CA LEU A 100 26.21 21.73 3.26
C LEU A 100 26.81 20.61 2.39
N SER A 101 28.01 20.15 2.74
CA SER A 101 28.68 19.03 2.04
C SER A 101 27.83 17.76 2.01
N SER A 102 27.02 17.54 3.05
CA SER A 102 26.04 16.45 3.12
C SER A 102 25.00 16.49 1.99
N ILE A 103 24.69 17.66 1.44
CA ILE A 103 23.78 17.77 0.29
C ILE A 103 24.54 17.44 -1.00
N VAL A 104 25.62 18.18 -1.26
CA VAL A 104 26.31 18.15 -2.56
C VAL A 104 27.18 16.93 -2.79
N THR A 105 27.62 16.25 -1.73
CA THR A 105 28.47 15.05 -1.83
C THR A 105 27.72 13.78 -1.47
N GLU A 106 26.83 13.84 -0.47
CA GLU A 106 26.17 12.63 0.07
C GLU A 106 24.73 12.48 -0.39
N CYS A 107 24.12 13.51 -0.98
CA CYS A 107 22.68 13.59 -1.25
C CYS A 107 21.86 13.16 0.00
N ALA A 108 22.19 13.77 1.14
CA ALA A 108 21.56 13.50 2.43
C ALA A 108 20.09 13.94 2.43
N TRP A 109 19.18 12.98 2.25
CA TRP A 109 17.73 13.20 2.14
C TRP A 109 17.14 13.98 3.33
N TRP A 110 17.69 13.80 4.55
CA TRP A 110 17.20 14.49 5.74
C TRP A 110 17.55 15.98 5.73
N VAL A 111 18.73 16.34 5.19
CA VAL A 111 19.13 17.74 5.04
C VAL A 111 18.32 18.41 3.94
N ILE A 112 18.14 17.71 2.81
CA ILE A 112 17.27 18.18 1.72
C ILE A 112 15.86 18.47 2.24
N ALA A 113 15.31 17.59 3.08
CA ALA A 113 13.99 17.80 3.67
C ALA A 113 13.96 18.97 4.65
N TYR A 114 14.96 19.11 5.52
CA TYR A 114 15.07 20.25 6.43
C TYR A 114 15.13 21.59 5.67
N ASP A 115 15.96 21.65 4.62
CA ASP A 115 16.11 22.81 3.77
C ASP A 115 14.82 23.16 3.04
N GLY A 116 14.19 22.15 2.45
CA GLY A 116 12.90 22.28 1.78
C GLY A 116 11.81 22.76 2.71
N ASP A 117 11.65 22.13 3.89
CA ASP A 117 10.64 22.50 4.89
C ASP A 117 10.80 23.94 5.34
N THR A 118 12.01 24.30 5.79
CA THR A 118 12.30 25.66 6.29
C THR A 118 12.05 26.71 5.20
N GLY A 119 12.46 26.42 3.96
CA GLY A 119 12.28 27.35 2.84
C GLY A 119 10.81 27.47 2.42
N ALA A 120 10.10 26.36 2.33
CA ALA A 120 8.70 26.35 1.95
C ALA A 120 7.81 26.99 3.03
N GLU A 121 8.08 26.74 4.31
CA GLU A 121 7.40 27.40 5.43
C GLU A 121 7.62 28.92 5.39
N ALA A 122 8.84 29.38 5.11
CA ALA A 122 9.13 30.81 4.96
C ALA A 122 8.38 31.46 3.76
N LEU A 123 8.20 30.72 2.67
CA LEU A 123 7.49 31.19 1.47
C LEU A 123 5.96 31.19 1.62
N LEU A 124 5.41 30.14 2.24
CA LEU A 124 3.97 29.89 2.31
C LEU A 124 3.33 30.39 3.60
N GLY A 125 4.14 30.57 4.66
CA GLY A 125 3.67 30.77 6.01
C GLY A 125 3.38 29.45 6.75
N PRO A 126 3.44 29.46 8.09
CA PRO A 126 3.31 28.26 8.92
C PRO A 126 1.94 27.58 8.79
N ASP A 127 0.86 28.35 8.70
CA ASP A 127 -0.50 27.81 8.62
C ASP A 127 -0.67 26.93 7.37
N VAL A 128 -0.30 27.47 6.19
CA VAL A 128 -0.39 26.76 4.90
C VAL A 128 0.53 25.54 4.88
N PHE A 129 1.74 25.66 5.45
CA PHE A 129 2.68 24.55 5.50
C PHE A 129 2.18 23.42 6.41
N SER A 130 1.52 23.74 7.52
CA SER A 130 1.00 22.74 8.47
C SER A 130 -0.23 21.96 7.96
N ASP A 131 -0.95 22.50 6.98
CA ASP A 131 -2.18 21.89 6.44
C ASP A 131 -1.90 20.80 5.37
N VAL A 132 -0.66 20.65 4.91
CA VAL A 132 -0.32 19.69 3.84
C VAL A 132 -0.30 18.26 4.37
N THR A 133 -0.76 17.30 3.56
CA THR A 133 -0.75 15.88 3.98
C THR A 133 0.55 15.17 3.61
N ASN A 134 1.20 15.60 2.53
CA ASN A 134 2.38 14.96 1.95
C ASN A 134 3.33 16.03 1.41
N VAL A 135 4.64 15.78 1.53
CA VAL A 135 5.68 16.66 0.99
C VAL A 135 6.55 15.88 0.00
N VAL A 136 6.70 16.45 -1.19
CA VAL A 136 7.50 15.89 -2.28
C VAL A 136 8.68 16.82 -2.53
N TYR A 137 9.90 16.36 -2.34
CA TYR A 137 11.10 17.13 -2.66
C TYR A 137 11.60 16.73 -4.04
N ILE A 138 11.69 17.66 -4.97
CA ILE A 138 12.30 17.43 -6.27
C ILE A 138 13.72 17.98 -6.25
N VAL A 139 14.71 17.12 -6.47
CA VAL A 139 16.12 17.48 -6.40
C VAL A 139 16.76 17.58 -7.79
N PRO A 140 17.72 18.50 -7.99
CA PRO A 140 18.48 18.60 -9.23
C PRO A 140 19.18 17.28 -9.60
N PRO A 141 19.18 16.86 -10.87
CA PRO A 141 19.84 15.63 -11.29
C PRO A 141 21.37 15.67 -11.11
N SER A 142 21.96 16.86 -11.12
CA SER A 142 23.40 17.07 -10.95
C SER A 142 23.90 16.75 -9.54
N LEU A 143 23.04 16.64 -8.53
CA LEU A 143 23.43 16.25 -7.16
C LEU A 143 23.93 14.79 -7.05
N GLY A 144 23.78 13.97 -8.10
CA GLY A 144 24.37 12.63 -8.13
C GLY A 144 23.73 11.64 -7.15
N CYS A 145 22.48 11.86 -6.75
CA CYS A 145 21.71 10.94 -5.91
C CYS A 145 21.64 9.56 -6.58
N ARG A 146 21.94 8.49 -5.82
CA ARG A 146 22.01 7.11 -6.35
C ARG A 146 20.63 6.43 -6.51
N TRP A 147 19.57 7.21 -6.39
CA TRP A 147 18.19 6.77 -6.42
C TRP A 147 17.40 7.70 -7.34
N ALA A 148 16.38 7.18 -8.03
CA ALA A 148 15.47 7.99 -8.84
C ALA A 148 14.32 8.55 -8.00
N GLY A 149 13.91 7.78 -6.99
CA GLY A 149 12.98 8.14 -5.94
C GLY A 149 13.43 7.56 -4.59
N LEU A 150 13.00 8.19 -3.51
CA LEU A 150 13.19 7.74 -2.13
C LEU A 150 11.96 8.16 -1.31
N ALA A 151 11.57 7.38 -0.31
CA ALA A 151 10.45 7.73 0.56
C ALA A 151 10.62 7.20 1.99
N LEU A 152 9.94 7.87 2.92
CA LEU A 152 9.71 7.32 4.25
C LEU A 152 8.71 6.17 4.19
N THR A 153 8.99 5.08 4.91
CA THR A 153 8.17 3.87 4.93
C THR A 153 7.84 3.43 6.36
N PRO A 154 6.60 3.64 6.86
CA PRO A 154 5.60 4.58 6.35
C PRO A 154 6.02 6.04 6.64
N GLY A 155 5.28 7.00 6.11
CA GLY A 155 5.54 8.43 6.35
C GLY A 155 4.70 9.34 5.47
N SER A 156 5.13 10.59 5.30
CA SER A 156 4.45 11.59 4.46
C SER A 156 5.41 12.33 3.52
N LYS A 157 6.65 11.87 3.44
CA LYS A 157 7.73 12.53 2.70
C LYS A 157 8.32 11.60 1.66
N LEU A 158 8.60 12.16 0.50
CA LEU A 158 9.33 11.49 -0.57
C LEU A 158 10.21 12.47 -1.34
N TRP A 159 11.26 11.95 -1.95
CA TRP A 159 12.24 12.67 -2.74
C TRP A 159 12.29 12.08 -4.14
N LEU A 160 12.37 12.94 -5.15
CA LEU A 160 12.41 12.56 -6.56
C LEU A 160 13.52 13.31 -7.26
N VAL A 161 14.28 12.63 -8.10
CA VAL A 161 15.24 13.31 -8.97
C VAL A 161 14.50 13.94 -10.15
N ALA A 162 14.88 15.17 -10.56
CA ALA A 162 14.35 15.81 -11.76
C ALA A 162 14.91 15.18 -13.06
N SER A 163 14.62 13.89 -13.27
CA SER A 163 15.05 13.05 -14.41
C SER A 163 13.87 12.26 -15.00
N ASP A 164 14.12 11.59 -16.12
CA ASP A 164 13.14 10.72 -16.80
C ASP A 164 12.72 9.53 -15.94
N ASP A 165 13.66 8.94 -15.18
CA ASP A 165 13.36 7.84 -14.25
C ASP A 165 12.82 8.32 -12.89
N GLY A 166 12.95 9.60 -12.57
CA GLY A 166 12.50 10.23 -11.32
C GLY A 166 11.11 10.82 -11.46
N VAL A 167 10.99 12.14 -11.24
CA VAL A 167 9.70 12.85 -11.23
C VAL A 167 8.90 12.71 -12.54
N ARG A 168 9.57 12.56 -13.70
CA ARG A 168 8.89 12.46 -15.00
C ARG A 168 8.31 11.06 -15.27
N ARG A 169 8.66 10.06 -14.46
CA ARG A 169 8.07 8.72 -14.49
C ARG A 169 6.98 8.61 -13.44
N TRP A 170 5.71 8.66 -13.88
CA TRP A 170 4.55 8.58 -12.98
C TRP A 170 4.59 7.37 -12.04
N ALA A 171 5.15 6.24 -12.49
CA ALA A 171 5.29 5.03 -11.69
C ALA A 171 6.30 5.21 -10.55
N THR A 172 7.39 5.96 -10.75
CA THR A 172 8.30 6.33 -9.64
C THR A 172 7.55 7.18 -8.62
N VAL A 173 6.80 8.19 -9.07
CA VAL A 173 6.00 9.04 -8.16
C VAL A 173 4.95 8.23 -7.38
N LEU A 174 4.26 7.29 -8.04
CA LEU A 174 3.31 6.40 -7.38
C LEU A 174 4.00 5.46 -6.40
N GLN A 175 5.13 4.85 -6.79
CA GLN A 175 5.90 3.95 -5.94
C GLN A 175 6.33 4.65 -4.64
N GLU A 176 6.92 5.84 -4.73
CA GLU A 176 7.35 6.61 -3.56
C GLU A 176 6.18 7.04 -2.68
N ALA A 177 5.03 7.38 -3.27
CA ALA A 177 3.84 7.67 -2.50
C ALA A 177 3.26 6.42 -1.81
N LEU A 178 3.37 5.24 -2.42
CA LEU A 178 2.94 3.98 -1.83
C LEU A 178 3.83 3.53 -0.67
N HIS A 179 5.13 3.87 -0.70
CA HIS A 179 6.03 3.71 0.44
C HIS A 179 5.54 4.47 1.67
N ASN A 180 5.00 5.68 1.51
CA ASN A 180 4.39 6.44 2.61
C ASN A 180 3.24 5.70 3.31
N TYR A 181 2.57 4.77 2.63
CA TYR A 181 1.54 3.88 3.20
C TYR A 181 2.05 2.48 3.55
N GLY A 182 3.37 2.29 3.55
CA GLY A 182 4.03 1.08 4.04
C GLY A 182 4.12 -0.06 3.03
N LEU A 183 3.89 0.18 1.73
CA LEU A 183 4.20 -0.82 0.71
C LEU A 183 5.72 -0.90 0.49
N PRO A 184 6.33 -2.10 0.52
CA PRO A 184 7.75 -2.29 0.22
C PRO A 184 7.97 -2.58 -1.27
N HIS A 185 9.23 -2.68 -1.68
CA HIS A 185 9.57 -3.09 -3.04
C HIS A 185 9.08 -4.51 -3.38
N ALA A 186 8.81 -4.71 -4.66
CA ALA A 186 8.52 -6.00 -5.27
C ALA A 186 9.80 -6.63 -5.86
N PHE A 187 9.83 -7.95 -5.86
CA PHE A 187 10.98 -8.76 -6.21
C PHE A 187 10.62 -9.72 -7.34
N GLN A 188 11.62 -10.11 -8.12
CA GLN A 188 11.49 -11.24 -9.04
C GLN A 188 12.80 -12.01 -9.02
N ASN A 189 12.73 -13.34 -8.90
CA ASN A 189 13.91 -14.20 -8.80
C ASN A 189 14.90 -13.79 -7.69
N GLY A 190 14.38 -13.28 -6.57
CA GLY A 190 15.19 -12.79 -5.44
C GLY A 190 15.89 -11.45 -5.67
N ILE A 191 15.66 -10.80 -6.81
CA ILE A 191 16.23 -9.49 -7.14
C ILE A 191 15.19 -8.41 -6.85
N GLU A 192 15.56 -7.48 -5.97
CA GLU A 192 14.76 -6.29 -5.67
C GLU A 192 14.55 -5.45 -6.93
N TYR A 193 13.35 -4.90 -7.10
CA TYR A 193 12.93 -4.11 -8.26
C TYR A 193 12.84 -4.87 -9.59
N ALA A 194 13.17 -6.15 -9.64
CA ALA A 194 13.14 -6.91 -10.88
C ALA A 194 11.72 -7.27 -11.35
N ASP A 195 10.68 -7.04 -10.53
CA ASP A 195 9.30 -7.22 -10.93
C ASP A 195 8.82 -6.05 -11.83
N TYR A 196 8.64 -6.31 -13.13
CA TYR A 196 8.12 -5.30 -14.07
C TYR A 196 6.59 -5.35 -14.22
N SER A 197 5.89 -6.18 -13.42
CA SER A 197 4.42 -6.29 -13.40
C SER A 197 3.74 -5.36 -12.38
N THR A 198 4.52 -4.59 -11.62
CA THR A 198 4.02 -3.62 -10.64
C THR A 198 4.91 -2.37 -10.58
N THR A 199 4.30 -1.24 -10.18
CA THR A 199 5.00 -0.02 -9.79
C THR A 199 5.91 -0.19 -8.58
N MET A 200 5.70 -1.18 -7.70
CA MET A 200 6.59 -1.43 -6.57
C MET A 200 7.88 -2.16 -6.98
N GLY A 201 7.99 -2.58 -8.24
CA GLY A 201 9.24 -3.00 -8.87
C GLY A 201 9.72 -1.94 -9.86
N ARG A 202 9.88 -2.30 -11.14
CA ARG A 202 10.25 -1.36 -12.23
C ARG A 202 9.18 -1.20 -13.30
N GLY A 203 8.00 -1.75 -13.08
CA GLY A 203 6.89 -1.66 -14.03
C GLY A 203 6.35 -0.23 -14.14
N ASN A 204 6.06 0.22 -15.35
CA ASN A 204 5.23 1.42 -15.60
C ASN A 204 3.75 1.03 -15.64
N VAL A 205 3.28 0.42 -14.55
CA VAL A 205 1.98 -0.27 -14.47
C VAL A 205 1.42 -0.14 -13.05
N CYS A 206 0.15 -0.45 -12.84
CA CYS A 206 -0.46 -0.38 -11.51
C CYS A 206 0.09 -1.45 -10.55
N PRO A 207 -0.12 -1.27 -9.22
CA PRO A 207 0.25 -2.27 -8.23
C PRO A 207 -0.35 -3.65 -8.53
N ASN A 208 0.32 -4.71 -8.11
CA ASN A 208 -0.17 -6.08 -8.27
C ASN A 208 -1.30 -6.41 -7.29
N ALA A 209 -1.88 -7.61 -7.45
CA ALA A 209 -3.01 -8.08 -6.64
C ALA A 209 -2.75 -8.07 -5.13
N ALA A 210 -1.53 -8.45 -4.71
CA ALA A 210 -1.16 -8.44 -3.30
C ALA A 210 -1.09 -7.02 -2.74
N GLU A 211 -0.55 -6.08 -3.51
CA GLU A 211 -0.45 -4.68 -3.12
C GLU A 211 -1.82 -3.99 -3.08
N ILE A 212 -2.66 -4.14 -4.11
CA ILE A 212 -4.01 -3.55 -4.10
C ILE A 212 -4.91 -4.19 -3.04
N SER A 213 -4.72 -5.48 -2.72
CA SER A 213 -5.40 -6.13 -1.59
C SER A 213 -4.97 -5.50 -0.27
N ARG A 214 -3.66 -5.35 -0.06
CA ARG A 214 -3.09 -4.75 1.15
C ARG A 214 -3.54 -3.30 1.36
N MET A 215 -3.69 -2.55 0.29
CA MET A 215 -4.18 -1.17 0.33
C MET A 215 -5.70 -1.05 0.52
N GLY A 216 -6.44 -2.17 0.53
CA GLY A 216 -7.90 -2.15 0.57
C GLY A 216 -8.52 -1.61 -0.73
N TRP A 217 -7.75 -1.60 -1.82
CA TRP A 217 -8.17 -1.06 -3.11
C TRP A 217 -9.07 -2.00 -3.88
N ALA A 218 -8.82 -3.30 -3.76
CA ALA A 218 -9.63 -4.33 -4.42
C ALA A 218 -10.12 -5.41 -3.46
N THR A 219 -11.20 -6.09 -3.86
CA THR A 219 -11.76 -7.25 -3.16
C THR A 219 -11.47 -8.54 -3.93
N PRO A 220 -11.32 -9.67 -3.21
CA PRO A 220 -11.11 -10.96 -3.84
C PRO A 220 -12.38 -11.46 -4.51
N ALA A 221 -12.24 -12.40 -5.45
CA ALA A 221 -13.36 -13.03 -6.13
C ALA A 221 -14.38 -13.60 -5.13
N ALA A 222 -15.66 -13.49 -5.47
CA ALA A 222 -16.72 -14.09 -4.69
C ALA A 222 -16.54 -15.61 -4.53
N GLN A 223 -17.32 -16.22 -3.62
CA GLN A 223 -17.30 -17.67 -3.37
C GLN A 223 -15.99 -18.19 -2.76
N GLY A 224 -15.40 -17.43 -1.83
CA GLY A 224 -14.23 -17.86 -1.06
C GLY A 224 -12.89 -17.58 -1.75
N GLY A 225 -12.87 -16.71 -2.76
CA GLY A 225 -11.61 -16.26 -3.39
C GLY A 225 -10.68 -15.53 -2.43
N ASP A 226 -11.19 -15.09 -1.27
CA ASP A 226 -10.43 -14.44 -0.20
C ASP A 226 -9.56 -15.42 0.59
N ARG A 227 -9.88 -16.72 0.60
CA ARG A 227 -9.11 -17.72 1.34
C ARG A 227 -9.29 -19.10 0.75
N ILE A 228 -8.38 -19.46 -0.16
CA ILE A 228 -8.36 -20.76 -0.81
C ILE A 228 -7.34 -21.65 -0.10
N ASP A 229 -7.80 -22.42 0.88
CA ASP A 229 -6.98 -23.33 1.70
C ASP A 229 -7.33 -24.80 1.47
N SER A 230 -6.77 -25.71 2.28
CA SER A 230 -6.99 -27.15 2.15
C SER A 230 -8.46 -27.58 2.27
N SER A 231 -9.29 -26.79 2.96
CA SER A 231 -10.72 -27.04 3.09
C SER A 231 -11.47 -26.59 1.85
N ALA A 232 -11.13 -25.42 1.30
CA ALA A 232 -11.77 -24.87 0.10
C ALA A 232 -11.36 -25.59 -1.19
N LEU A 233 -10.14 -26.12 -1.25
CA LEU A 233 -9.59 -26.78 -2.43
C LEU A 233 -9.12 -28.21 -2.07
N PRO A 234 -9.99 -29.23 -2.04
CA PRO A 234 -9.59 -30.63 -1.83
C PRO A 234 -8.56 -31.15 -2.87
N LEU A 235 -7.78 -32.18 -2.52
CA LEU A 235 -6.79 -32.79 -3.42
C LEU A 235 -7.43 -33.29 -4.73
N GLY A 236 -6.80 -33.00 -5.86
CA GLY A 236 -7.25 -33.41 -7.20
C GLY A 236 -8.55 -32.74 -7.66
N SER A 237 -9.17 -31.91 -6.81
CA SER A 237 -10.37 -31.16 -7.16
C SER A 237 -10.02 -29.82 -7.80
N VAL A 238 -10.95 -29.33 -8.62
CA VAL A 238 -10.81 -28.04 -9.31
C VAL A 238 -11.75 -27.03 -8.70
N LEU A 239 -11.21 -25.88 -8.31
CA LEU A 239 -11.98 -24.69 -7.98
C LEU A 239 -11.88 -23.68 -9.13
N SER A 240 -13.02 -23.15 -9.57
CA SER A 240 -13.12 -22.32 -10.77
C SER A 240 -13.68 -20.95 -10.45
N PHE A 241 -13.09 -19.91 -11.04
CA PHE A 241 -13.48 -18.52 -10.87
C PHE A 241 -13.60 -17.83 -12.23
N THR A 242 -14.36 -16.75 -12.25
CA THR A 242 -14.38 -15.79 -13.35
C THR A 242 -13.73 -14.51 -12.85
N LEU A 243 -12.55 -14.18 -13.38
CA LEU A 243 -11.77 -13.02 -12.94
C LEU A 243 -11.81 -11.92 -13.99
N PRO A 244 -12.35 -10.73 -13.67
CA PRO A 244 -12.15 -9.55 -14.48
C PRO A 244 -10.68 -9.11 -14.40
N ALA A 245 -10.16 -8.52 -15.47
CA ALA A 245 -8.85 -7.90 -15.45
C ALA A 245 -8.83 -6.78 -14.39
N THR A 246 -7.71 -6.66 -13.69
CA THR A 246 -7.58 -5.69 -12.57
C THR A 246 -7.93 -4.26 -12.97
N TYR A 247 -7.74 -3.82 -14.21
CA TYR A 247 -8.08 -2.46 -14.62
C TYR A 247 -9.59 -2.19 -14.73
N LEU A 248 -10.44 -3.23 -14.79
CA LEU A 248 -11.88 -3.11 -15.05
C LEU A 248 -12.69 -2.70 -13.82
N THR A 249 -12.32 -3.23 -12.64
CA THR A 249 -13.12 -3.12 -11.42
C THR A 249 -12.26 -3.37 -10.19
N SER A 250 -12.60 -2.74 -9.07
CA SER A 250 -12.07 -3.07 -7.73
C SER A 250 -12.62 -4.40 -7.21
N GLU A 251 -13.76 -4.85 -7.73
CA GLU A 251 -14.51 -5.95 -7.14
C GLU A 251 -14.18 -7.30 -7.76
N GLY A 252 -13.81 -8.27 -6.92
CA GLY A 252 -13.68 -9.66 -7.33
C GLY A 252 -12.52 -9.95 -8.29
N ASN A 253 -11.48 -9.12 -8.32
CA ASN A 253 -10.48 -9.13 -9.39
C ASN A 253 -9.19 -9.94 -9.08
N TYR A 254 -9.11 -10.56 -7.89
CA TYR A 254 -8.01 -11.44 -7.52
C TYR A 254 -8.46 -12.66 -6.70
N LEU A 255 -7.57 -13.65 -6.59
CA LEU A 255 -7.69 -14.79 -5.69
C LEU A 255 -6.54 -14.78 -4.69
N ARG A 256 -6.79 -15.25 -3.47
CA ARG A 256 -5.77 -15.47 -2.44
C ARG A 256 -5.74 -16.94 -2.01
N VAL A 257 -4.66 -17.62 -2.35
CA VAL A 257 -4.39 -18.99 -1.93
C VAL A 257 -3.59 -18.99 -0.64
N VAL A 258 -4.05 -19.76 0.33
CA VAL A 258 -3.40 -19.99 1.63
C VAL A 258 -2.99 -21.46 1.70
N PRO A 259 -1.79 -21.83 1.20
CA PRO A 259 -1.33 -23.22 1.13
C PRO A 259 -1.00 -23.85 2.51
N ASP A 260 -1.98 -23.89 3.41
CA ASP A 260 -1.93 -24.49 4.75
C ASP A 260 -1.59 -26.01 4.74
N TRP A 261 -1.65 -26.64 3.58
CA TRP A 261 -1.24 -28.03 3.35
C TRP A 261 0.28 -28.21 3.20
N LEU A 262 1.05 -27.13 3.14
CA LEU A 262 2.51 -27.20 3.09
C LEU A 262 3.11 -27.19 4.50
N PRO A 263 4.19 -27.93 4.76
CA PRO A 263 4.86 -27.92 6.05
C PRO A 263 5.32 -26.52 6.51
N THR A 264 5.64 -25.63 5.57
CA THR A 264 6.06 -24.24 5.86
C THR A 264 4.97 -23.44 6.58
N TYR A 265 3.70 -23.81 6.44
CA TYR A 265 2.60 -23.12 7.12
C TYR A 265 2.47 -23.42 8.61
N THR A 266 3.20 -24.41 9.12
CA THR A 266 3.33 -24.61 10.58
C THR A 266 4.05 -23.43 11.24
N THR A 267 4.87 -22.69 10.49
CA THR A 267 5.60 -21.51 10.95
C THR A 267 5.26 -20.31 10.06
N PRO A 268 4.32 -19.43 10.46
CA PRO A 268 3.82 -18.36 9.60
C PRO A 268 4.89 -17.43 8.99
N SER A 269 6.05 -17.29 9.65
CA SER A 269 7.16 -16.45 9.15
C SER A 269 7.87 -17.01 7.92
N VAL A 270 7.66 -18.29 7.60
CA VAL A 270 8.15 -18.92 6.36
C VAL A 270 7.02 -19.37 5.44
N GLY A 271 5.76 -19.35 5.92
CA GLY A 271 4.57 -19.54 5.09
C GLY A 271 4.42 -18.43 4.05
N LYS A 272 3.83 -18.75 2.89
CA LYS A 272 3.67 -17.84 1.75
C LYS A 272 2.27 -17.93 1.16
N ASN A 273 1.52 -16.83 1.17
CA ASN A 273 0.23 -16.70 0.48
C ASN A 273 0.48 -16.37 -1.00
N ILE A 274 -0.39 -16.83 -1.89
CA ILE A 274 -0.31 -16.56 -3.32
C ILE A 274 -1.48 -15.68 -3.74
N TYR A 275 -1.18 -14.57 -4.41
CA TYR A 275 -2.14 -13.69 -5.03
C TYR A 275 -2.15 -13.92 -6.54
N ILE A 276 -3.34 -14.12 -7.11
CA ILE A 276 -3.53 -14.47 -8.51
C ILE A 276 -4.52 -13.50 -9.13
N ALA A 277 -4.16 -12.83 -10.23
CA ALA A 277 -5.06 -11.91 -10.92
C ALA A 277 -4.80 -11.86 -12.42
N LEU A 278 -5.84 -11.54 -13.18
CA LEU A 278 -5.72 -11.27 -14.60
C LEU A 278 -5.20 -9.83 -14.82
N ARG A 279 -4.11 -9.70 -15.58
CA ARG A 279 -3.55 -8.39 -15.98
C ARG A 279 -3.66 -8.22 -17.49
N VAL A 280 -4.13 -7.07 -17.92
CA VAL A 280 -4.35 -6.70 -19.33
C VAL A 280 -3.75 -5.32 -19.54
N ASN A 281 -3.08 -5.09 -20.67
CA ASN A 281 -2.36 -3.85 -20.95
C ASN A 281 -3.29 -2.70 -21.37
N LYS A 282 -4.17 -2.28 -20.46
CA LYS A 282 -5.13 -1.18 -20.64
C LYS A 282 -5.13 -0.26 -19.43
N SER A 283 -5.62 0.97 -19.61
CA SER A 283 -5.73 1.98 -18.53
C SER A 283 -4.38 2.22 -17.83
N GLY A 284 -4.33 2.12 -16.50
CA GLY A 284 -3.09 2.24 -15.72
C GLY A 284 -2.02 1.17 -16.04
N ASP A 285 -2.42 0.04 -16.65
CA ASP A 285 -1.52 -1.03 -17.09
C ASP A 285 -1.13 -0.93 -18.58
N ALA A 286 -1.46 0.17 -19.28
CA ALA A 286 -1.26 0.28 -20.74
C ALA A 286 0.17 0.00 -21.23
N LEU A 287 1.19 0.24 -20.40
CA LEU A 287 2.60 0.00 -20.72
C LEU A 287 3.14 -1.35 -20.23
N MET A 288 2.25 -2.26 -19.82
CA MET A 288 2.66 -3.58 -19.36
C MET A 288 3.31 -4.39 -20.48
N GLY A 289 4.51 -4.90 -20.22
CA GLY A 289 5.25 -5.71 -21.19
C GLY A 289 4.55 -7.02 -21.53
N PRO A 290 4.76 -7.57 -22.75
CA PRO A 290 4.05 -8.76 -23.25
C PRO A 290 4.30 -10.03 -22.44
N PHE A 291 5.37 -10.08 -21.64
CA PHE A 291 5.60 -11.18 -20.71
C PHE A 291 4.51 -11.24 -19.62
N TYR A 292 4.00 -10.09 -19.16
CA TYR A 292 3.01 -9.97 -18.09
C TYR A 292 1.60 -9.65 -18.58
N ALA A 293 1.48 -8.99 -19.73
CA ALA A 293 0.23 -8.50 -20.26
C ALA A 293 -0.62 -9.62 -20.85
N ASN A 294 -1.94 -9.52 -20.65
CA ASN A 294 -2.96 -10.44 -21.16
C ASN A 294 -2.80 -11.87 -20.63
N LYS A 295 -2.36 -11.98 -19.37
CA LYS A 295 -2.07 -13.23 -18.68
C LYS A 295 -2.55 -13.19 -17.23
N VAL A 296 -2.69 -14.38 -16.65
CA VAL A 296 -2.87 -14.51 -15.21
C VAL A 296 -1.50 -14.36 -14.55
N ASN A 297 -1.32 -13.31 -13.74
CA ASN A 297 -0.09 -13.05 -12.99
C ASN A 297 -0.22 -13.59 -11.57
N MET A 298 0.88 -14.12 -11.05
CA MET A 298 0.94 -14.72 -9.72
C MET A 298 2.07 -14.10 -8.91
N HIS A 299 1.75 -13.71 -7.68
CA HIS A 299 2.67 -13.11 -6.72
C HIS A 299 2.60 -13.85 -5.40
N GLU A 300 3.72 -13.98 -4.69
CA GLU A 300 3.76 -14.50 -3.33
C GLU A 300 4.06 -13.42 -2.30
N VAL A 301 3.47 -13.57 -1.11
CA VAL A 301 3.73 -12.74 0.07
C VAL A 301 3.89 -13.63 1.28
N ARG A 302 4.75 -13.25 2.24
CA ARG A 302 4.86 -13.99 3.51
C ARG A 302 3.56 -13.94 4.31
N ALA A 303 3.12 -15.09 4.81
CA ALA A 303 1.83 -15.25 5.47
C ALA A 303 1.73 -14.49 6.80
N ASP A 304 2.82 -14.35 7.56
CA ASP A 304 2.85 -13.51 8.75
C ASP A 304 2.70 -12.01 8.45
N LEU A 305 3.05 -11.62 7.23
CA LEU A 305 2.96 -10.25 6.71
C LEU A 305 1.61 -9.98 6.01
N ASP A 306 0.73 -10.96 5.93
CA ASP A 306 -0.55 -10.87 5.20
C ASP A 306 -1.79 -10.86 6.12
N LYS A 307 -1.60 -10.76 7.44
CA LYS A 307 -2.68 -10.77 8.45
C LYS A 307 -3.36 -9.41 8.65
N GLY A 308 -3.66 -8.69 7.56
CA GLY A 308 -4.12 -7.30 7.64
C GLY A 308 -3.00 -6.35 8.07
N TYR A 309 -3.28 -5.06 8.18
CA TYR A 309 -2.33 -4.00 8.56
C TYR A 309 -2.13 -4.01 10.08
N PRO A 310 -0.97 -4.41 10.64
CA PRO A 310 -0.72 -4.23 12.05
C PRO A 310 0.14 -2.98 12.17
N THR A 311 -0.22 -2.11 13.12
CA THR A 311 0.60 -0.97 13.59
C THR A 311 2.05 -1.34 13.92
N TYR A 312 2.36 -2.63 14.03
CA TYR A 312 3.64 -3.17 14.48
C TYR A 312 4.72 -3.42 13.43
N TRP A 313 4.41 -3.44 12.12
CA TRP A 313 5.38 -3.91 11.10
C TRP A 313 5.91 -2.84 10.15
N ALA A 314 5.91 -1.58 10.58
CA ALA A 314 6.56 -0.49 9.86
C ALA A 314 8.03 -0.78 9.50
N GLY A 315 8.73 -1.65 10.25
CA GLY A 315 10.16 -1.94 10.04
C GLY A 315 10.51 -3.27 9.36
N GLY A 316 9.55 -4.12 9.01
CA GLY A 316 9.83 -5.41 8.37
C GLY A 316 9.64 -5.36 6.86
N SER A 317 10.67 -5.66 6.06
CA SER A 317 10.50 -5.81 4.62
C SER A 317 9.48 -6.92 4.33
N ARG A 318 8.39 -6.57 3.65
CA ARG A 318 7.35 -7.52 3.19
C ARG A 318 7.47 -7.74 1.69
N PRO A 319 8.59 -8.30 1.18
CA PRO A 319 8.79 -8.38 -0.26
C PRO A 319 7.66 -9.22 -0.87
N THR A 320 6.89 -8.57 -1.75
CA THR A 320 6.04 -9.28 -2.70
C THR A 320 6.97 -9.81 -3.78
N SER A 321 6.88 -11.10 -4.12
CA SER A 321 7.69 -11.67 -5.19
C SER A 321 6.82 -12.13 -6.34
N PHE A 322 7.15 -11.71 -7.56
CA PHE A 322 6.57 -12.29 -8.76
C PHE A 322 6.98 -13.76 -8.90
N LEU A 323 5.99 -14.62 -9.15
CA LEU A 323 6.20 -16.04 -9.36
C LEU A 323 6.26 -16.37 -10.85
N ASP A 324 5.14 -16.17 -11.56
CA ASP A 324 5.00 -16.60 -12.95
C ASP A 324 3.75 -16.00 -13.61
N THR A 325 3.58 -16.30 -14.90
CA THR A 325 2.35 -16.02 -15.65
C THR A 325 1.71 -17.30 -16.18
N VAL A 326 0.41 -17.24 -16.49
CA VAL A 326 -0.29 -18.26 -17.26
C VAL A 326 -0.95 -17.63 -18.48
N GLU A 327 -0.58 -18.12 -19.66
CA GLU A 327 -1.17 -17.71 -20.93
C GLU A 327 -2.57 -18.31 -21.12
N LEU A 328 -3.36 -17.67 -21.98
CA LEU A 328 -4.70 -18.13 -22.37
C LEU A 328 -4.69 -19.60 -22.80
N LEU A 329 -5.68 -20.37 -22.33
CA LEU A 329 -5.82 -21.81 -22.59
C LEU A 329 -4.57 -22.62 -22.24
N ASN A 330 -3.88 -22.24 -21.16
CA ASN A 330 -2.67 -22.91 -20.69
C ASN A 330 -2.72 -23.11 -19.16
N ARG A 331 -1.72 -23.82 -18.63
CA ARG A 331 -1.56 -24.09 -17.20
C ARG A 331 -0.11 -23.89 -16.74
N LYS A 332 0.06 -23.53 -15.48
CA LYS A 332 1.35 -23.44 -14.81
C LYS A 332 1.38 -24.29 -13.56
N ASN A 333 2.42 -25.11 -13.43
CA ASN A 333 2.71 -25.87 -12.22
C ASN A 333 3.60 -25.05 -11.28
N LEU A 334 3.05 -24.65 -10.14
CA LEU A 334 3.79 -24.08 -9.02
C LEU A 334 4.24 -25.21 -8.10
N ALA A 335 5.30 -25.92 -8.51
CA ALA A 335 5.70 -27.17 -7.85
C ALA A 335 5.99 -27.02 -6.35
N THR A 336 6.61 -25.91 -5.94
CA THR A 336 6.86 -25.54 -4.54
C THR A 336 5.58 -25.51 -3.70
N TYR A 337 4.46 -25.18 -4.33
CA TYR A 337 3.15 -25.02 -3.69
C TYR A 337 2.24 -26.23 -3.87
N ARG A 338 2.64 -27.19 -4.70
CA ARG A 338 1.81 -28.32 -5.15
C ARG A 338 0.47 -27.86 -5.71
N LEU A 339 0.52 -26.83 -6.54
CA LEU A 339 -0.64 -26.12 -7.09
C LEU A 339 -0.49 -25.96 -8.59
N LEU A 340 -1.53 -26.35 -9.33
CA LEU A 340 -1.72 -26.01 -10.74
C LEU A 340 -2.67 -24.83 -10.85
N VAL A 341 -2.26 -23.83 -11.61
CA VAL A 341 -3.07 -22.66 -11.98
C VAL A 341 -3.33 -22.71 -13.48
N TYR A 342 -4.59 -22.59 -13.86
CA TYR A 342 -5.01 -22.64 -15.26
C TYR A 342 -5.63 -21.30 -15.66
N ALA A 343 -5.25 -20.83 -16.84
CA ALA A 343 -5.93 -19.74 -17.54
C ALA A 343 -6.83 -20.39 -18.60
N GLY A 344 -8.13 -20.30 -18.37
CA GLY A 344 -9.17 -20.93 -19.17
C GLY A 344 -9.59 -20.09 -20.37
N SER A 345 -10.86 -20.19 -20.76
CA SER A 345 -11.44 -19.38 -21.83
C SER A 345 -11.88 -17.99 -21.37
N TRP A 346 -11.95 -17.05 -22.31
CA TRP A 346 -12.61 -15.75 -22.11
C TRP A 346 -14.12 -15.96 -21.98
N VAL A 347 -14.74 -15.37 -20.95
CA VAL A 347 -16.20 -15.33 -20.79
C VAL A 347 -16.78 -13.95 -21.08
N GLY A 348 -15.92 -12.97 -21.31
CA GLY A 348 -16.26 -11.62 -21.72
C GLY A 348 -14.98 -10.86 -22.11
N THR A 349 -15.13 -9.61 -22.55
CA THR A 349 -14.00 -8.74 -22.84
C THR A 349 -13.17 -8.54 -21.57
N ASP A 350 -11.94 -9.03 -21.59
CA ASP A 350 -10.99 -8.96 -20.48
C ASP A 350 -11.50 -9.59 -19.17
N ILE A 351 -12.35 -10.62 -19.29
CA ILE A 351 -12.82 -11.44 -18.17
C ILE A 351 -12.52 -12.92 -18.48
N LEU A 352 -11.67 -13.54 -17.67
CA LEU A 352 -11.11 -14.87 -17.92
C LEU A 352 -11.58 -15.88 -16.88
N ARG A 353 -11.80 -17.14 -17.30
CA ARG A 353 -11.90 -18.25 -16.36
C ARG A 353 -10.53 -18.58 -15.78
N VAL A 354 -10.44 -18.66 -14.47
CA VAL A 354 -9.22 -19.10 -13.78
C VAL A 354 -9.55 -20.30 -12.91
N HIS A 355 -8.77 -21.37 -13.05
CA HIS A 355 -8.97 -22.60 -12.31
C HIS A 355 -7.75 -22.90 -11.45
N LEU A 356 -7.99 -23.50 -10.29
CA LEU A 356 -6.97 -23.95 -9.36
C LEU A 356 -7.18 -25.43 -9.06
N CYS A 357 -6.10 -26.19 -8.99
CA CYS A 357 -6.12 -27.56 -8.47
C CYS A 357 -4.85 -27.81 -7.65
N ARG A 358 -5.02 -28.30 -6.42
CA ARG A 358 -3.87 -28.76 -5.62
C ARG A 358 -3.70 -30.27 -5.77
N TYR A 359 -2.45 -30.71 -5.66
CA TYR A 359 -2.08 -32.12 -5.75
C TYR A 359 -1.18 -32.55 -4.60
N GLN A 360 -1.04 -33.85 -4.37
CA GLN A 360 -0.22 -34.39 -3.29
C GLN A 360 1.20 -34.72 -3.75
N ALA A 361 1.34 -35.47 -4.84
CA ALA A 361 2.60 -35.99 -5.35
C ALA A 361 2.92 -35.51 -6.77
N SER A 362 1.95 -35.55 -7.68
CA SER A 362 2.15 -35.17 -9.10
C SER A 362 1.07 -34.20 -9.60
N PRO A 363 1.41 -33.21 -10.46
CA PRO A 363 0.42 -32.40 -11.17
C PRO A 363 -0.57 -33.22 -12.00
N ASP A 364 -0.28 -34.48 -12.34
CA ASP A 364 -1.20 -35.36 -13.10
C ASP A 364 -2.41 -35.83 -12.28
N GLU A 365 -2.42 -35.62 -10.96
CA GLU A 365 -3.61 -35.81 -10.12
C GLU A 365 -4.70 -34.78 -10.43
N CYS A 366 -4.35 -33.67 -11.08
CA CYS A 366 -5.28 -32.65 -11.52
C CYS A 366 -5.74 -32.90 -12.96
N PRO A 367 -7.03 -32.65 -13.27
CA PRO A 367 -7.55 -32.85 -14.62
C PRO A 367 -6.87 -31.92 -15.64
N THR A 368 -6.95 -32.33 -16.92
CA THR A 368 -6.47 -31.51 -18.04
C THR A 368 -7.36 -30.27 -18.22
N LEU A 369 -6.81 -29.21 -18.82
CA LEU A 369 -7.58 -27.99 -19.07
C LEU A 369 -8.77 -28.26 -20.00
N ASP A 370 -8.57 -29.05 -21.07
CA ASP A 370 -9.64 -29.44 -21.98
C ASP A 370 -10.79 -30.14 -21.26
N PHE A 371 -10.49 -30.98 -20.27
CA PHE A 371 -11.54 -31.63 -19.48
C PHE A 371 -12.33 -30.62 -18.63
N ILE A 372 -11.64 -29.62 -18.05
CA ILE A 372 -12.26 -28.58 -17.23
C ILE A 372 -13.14 -27.66 -18.08
N GLU A 373 -12.63 -27.18 -19.21
CA GLU A 373 -13.33 -26.24 -20.10
C GLU A 373 -14.53 -26.87 -20.81
N ASN A 374 -14.47 -28.16 -21.14
CA ASN A 374 -15.58 -28.86 -21.79
C ASN A 374 -16.64 -29.37 -20.81
N ARG A 375 -16.46 -29.15 -19.50
CA ARG A 375 -17.44 -29.62 -18.52
C ARG A 375 -18.68 -28.72 -18.60
N PRO A 376 -19.89 -29.30 -18.78
CA PRO A 376 -21.11 -28.50 -18.74
C PRO A 376 -21.17 -27.77 -17.39
N PRO A 377 -21.61 -26.50 -17.38
CA PRO A 377 -21.74 -25.75 -16.14
C PRO A 377 -22.62 -26.58 -15.18
N PRO A 378 -22.30 -26.58 -13.87
CA PRO A 378 -23.15 -27.25 -12.91
C PRO A 378 -24.58 -26.75 -13.12
N PRO A 379 -25.59 -27.65 -13.11
CA PRO A 379 -26.97 -27.25 -13.29
C PRO A 379 -27.25 -26.12 -12.29
N SER A 380 -27.74 -24.98 -12.79
CA SER A 380 -28.11 -23.86 -11.95
C SER A 380 -28.95 -24.40 -10.79
N PRO A 381 -28.66 -24.01 -9.53
CA PRO A 381 -29.45 -24.47 -8.41
C PRO A 381 -30.91 -24.23 -8.75
N GLN A 382 -31.72 -25.29 -8.77
CA GLN A 382 -33.14 -25.16 -9.06
C GLN A 382 -33.67 -24.07 -8.13
N PRO A 383 -34.40 -23.06 -8.66
CA PRO A 383 -35.07 -22.09 -7.82
C PRO A 383 -35.79 -22.87 -6.71
N PRO A 384 -35.66 -22.45 -5.44
CA PRO A 384 -36.32 -23.15 -4.35
C PRO A 384 -37.77 -23.37 -4.78
N SER A 385 -38.21 -24.64 -4.79
CA SER A 385 -39.53 -25.00 -5.29
C SER A 385 -40.54 -24.03 -4.67
N PRO A 386 -41.43 -23.41 -5.46
CA PRO A 386 -42.37 -22.42 -4.94
C PRO A 386 -42.99 -22.99 -3.67
N GLN A 387 -42.76 -22.32 -2.54
CA GLN A 387 -43.26 -22.77 -1.25
C GLN A 387 -44.73 -23.11 -1.46
N ARG A 388 -45.11 -24.35 -1.13
CA ARG A 388 -46.51 -24.77 -1.19
C ARG A 388 -47.33 -23.66 -0.54
N PRO A 389 -48.39 -23.16 -1.20
CA PRO A 389 -49.32 -22.23 -0.59
C PRO A 389 -49.65 -22.76 0.81
N PRO A 390 -49.57 -21.92 1.86
CA PRO A 390 -49.86 -22.36 3.20
C PRO A 390 -51.20 -23.10 3.19
N SER A 391 -51.22 -24.30 3.76
CA SER A 391 -52.43 -25.11 3.82
C SER A 391 -53.59 -24.26 4.35
N PRO A 392 -54.79 -24.37 3.76
CA PRO A 392 -55.96 -23.62 4.22
C PRO A 392 -56.07 -23.76 5.73
N ARG A 393 -56.10 -22.62 6.43
CA ARG A 393 -56.27 -22.62 7.89
C ARG A 393 -57.47 -23.51 8.23
N PRO A 394 -57.37 -24.42 9.21
CA PRO A 394 -58.51 -25.18 9.67
C PRO A 394 -59.64 -24.22 10.09
N PRO A 395 -60.91 -24.59 9.83
CA PRO A 395 -62.04 -23.75 10.17
C PRO A 395 -61.97 -23.33 11.65
N PRO A 396 -62.25 -22.06 11.97
CA PRO A 396 -62.16 -21.55 13.32
C PRO A 396 -63.00 -22.41 14.26
N LYS A 397 -62.40 -22.82 15.39
CA LYS A 397 -63.12 -23.48 16.48
C LYS A 397 -64.31 -22.61 16.89
N PRO A 398 -65.46 -23.22 17.24
CA PRO A 398 -66.62 -22.51 17.75
C PRO A 398 -66.22 -21.58 18.90
N PRO A 399 -66.72 -20.33 18.93
CA PRO A 399 -66.35 -19.37 19.96
C PRO A 399 -66.69 -19.92 21.34
N GLY A 400 -65.65 -20.14 22.15
CA GLY A 400 -65.79 -20.38 23.58
C GLY A 400 -66.46 -19.18 24.23
N ARG A 401 -67.22 -19.45 25.30
CA ARG A 401 -68.00 -18.46 26.06
C ARG A 401 -67.20 -17.18 26.33
N PRO A 402 -67.83 -16.00 26.17
CA PRO A 402 -67.18 -14.72 26.41
C PRO A 402 -66.67 -14.64 27.85
N PRO A 403 -65.38 -14.30 28.06
CA PRO A 403 -64.88 -13.97 29.38
C PRO A 403 -65.53 -12.67 29.87
N SER A 404 -65.83 -12.63 31.17
CA SER A 404 -66.42 -11.47 31.84
C SER A 404 -65.64 -10.18 31.54
N PRO A 405 -66.34 -9.05 31.38
CA PRO A 405 -65.73 -7.79 31.00
C PRO A 405 -64.67 -7.36 32.03
N ARG A 406 -63.45 -7.11 31.53
CA ARG A 406 -62.41 -6.47 32.34
C ARG A 406 -62.88 -5.06 32.72
N PRO A 407 -62.63 -4.62 33.98
CA PRO A 407 -62.86 -3.25 34.37
C PRO A 407 -62.02 -2.30 33.52
N PRO A 408 -62.53 -1.09 33.22
CA PRO A 408 -61.86 -0.11 32.38
C PRO A 408 -60.51 0.28 32.99
N PRO A 409 -59.46 0.46 32.17
CA PRO A 409 -58.17 0.94 32.65
C PRO A 409 -58.33 2.34 33.24
N ARG A 410 -57.71 2.55 34.42
CA ARG A 410 -57.64 3.88 35.04
C ARG A 410 -56.95 4.87 34.09
N PRO A 411 -57.46 6.10 33.97
CA PRO A 411 -56.78 7.18 33.24
C PRO A 411 -55.37 7.39 33.82
N PRO A 412 -54.37 7.65 32.97
CA PRO A 412 -53.06 8.05 33.45
C PRO A 412 -53.16 9.38 34.23
N PRO A 413 -52.43 9.55 35.33
CA PRO A 413 -52.41 10.79 36.07
C PRO A 413 -51.83 11.93 35.20
N PRO A 414 -52.31 13.17 35.37
CA PRO A 414 -51.79 14.31 34.63
C PRO A 414 -50.29 14.50 34.90
N PRO A 415 -49.50 14.88 33.88
CA PRO A 415 -48.09 15.15 34.05
C PRO A 415 -47.88 16.27 35.07
N ASN A 416 -47.02 16.00 36.05
CA ASN A 416 -46.66 16.95 37.08
C ASN A 416 -45.98 18.18 36.42
N PRO A 417 -46.35 19.42 36.79
CA PRO A 417 -45.72 20.61 36.22
C PRO A 417 -44.22 20.59 36.50
N GLN A 418 -43.43 20.72 35.43
CA GLN A 418 -41.98 20.86 35.57
C GLN A 418 -41.67 22.18 36.31
N PRO A 419 -40.84 22.13 37.37
CA PRO A 419 -40.39 23.34 38.03
C PRO A 419 -39.54 24.18 37.05
N PRO A 420 -39.61 25.52 37.13
CA PRO A 420 -38.83 26.40 36.28
C PRO A 420 -37.33 26.14 36.46
N PRO A 421 -36.53 26.25 35.38
CA PRO A 421 -35.10 26.04 35.46
C PRO A 421 -34.46 27.03 36.44
N SER A 422 -33.71 26.50 37.40
CA SER A 422 -32.96 27.31 38.34
C SER A 422 -31.93 28.18 37.60
N PRO A 423 -31.76 29.46 38.01
CA PRO A 423 -30.77 30.35 37.38
C PRO A 423 -29.36 29.77 37.49
N ARG A 424 -28.63 29.76 36.37
CA ARG A 424 -27.23 29.34 36.33
C ARG A 424 -26.41 30.21 37.31
N PRO A 425 -25.58 29.61 38.17
CA PRO A 425 -24.61 30.36 38.97
C PRO A 425 -23.64 31.13 38.06
N PRO A 426 -23.21 32.34 38.44
CA PRO A 426 -22.17 33.05 37.72
C PRO A 426 -20.87 32.23 37.70
N PRO A 427 -20.09 32.30 36.61
CA PRO A 427 -18.83 31.58 36.51
C PRO A 427 -17.88 32.03 37.61
N ASN A 428 -17.38 31.06 38.37
CA ASN A 428 -16.41 31.28 39.43
C ASN A 428 -15.11 31.85 38.81
N PRO A 429 -14.55 32.96 39.31
CA PRO A 429 -13.29 33.49 38.79
C PRO A 429 -12.18 32.45 38.90
N ARG A 430 -11.49 32.19 37.79
CA ARG A 430 -10.34 31.26 37.74
C ARG A 430 -9.30 31.71 38.77
N ALA A 431 -8.97 30.81 39.69
CA ALA A 431 -7.84 31.00 40.59
C ALA A 431 -6.54 31.11 39.76
N PRO A 432 -5.64 32.06 40.10
CA PRO A 432 -4.34 32.15 39.45
C PRO A 432 -3.52 30.87 39.70
N PRO A 433 -2.73 30.42 38.70
CA PRO A 433 -1.93 29.21 38.83
C PRO A 433 -0.90 29.36 39.95
N SER A 434 -0.83 28.36 40.84
CA SER A 434 0.16 28.30 41.90
C SER A 434 1.59 28.34 41.33
N PRO A 435 2.53 29.08 41.97
CA PRO A 435 3.91 29.16 41.52
C PRO A 435 4.57 27.78 41.54
N ARG A 436 5.25 27.46 40.43
CA ARG A 436 5.99 26.21 40.26
C ARG A 436 7.09 26.10 41.33
N PRO A 437 7.27 24.95 41.99
CA PRO A 437 8.39 24.75 42.91
C PRO A 437 9.73 24.95 42.19
N PRO A 438 10.73 25.57 42.84
CA PRO A 438 12.06 25.72 42.27
C PRO A 438 12.68 24.34 42.01
N ARG A 439 13.16 24.13 40.78
CA ARG A 439 13.85 22.90 40.38
C ARG A 439 15.11 22.71 41.23
N LYS A 440 15.25 21.52 41.83
CA LYS A 440 16.50 21.11 42.50
C LYS A 440 17.68 21.16 41.50
N PRO A 441 18.85 21.67 41.91
CA PRO A 441 20.06 21.63 41.08
C PRO A 441 20.44 20.19 40.74
N ALA A 442 20.80 19.95 39.48
CA ALA A 442 21.32 18.66 39.04
C ALA A 442 22.70 18.40 39.68
N PRO A 443 23.00 17.15 40.07
CA PRO A 443 24.30 16.80 40.62
C PRO A 443 25.43 17.00 39.57
N PRO A 444 26.64 17.38 40.01
CA PRO A 444 27.77 17.60 39.11
C PRO A 444 28.13 16.30 38.38
N ARG A 445 28.26 16.39 37.05
CA ARG A 445 28.69 15.28 36.19
C ARG A 445 30.16 14.96 36.48
N ASN A 446 30.44 13.69 36.77
CA ASN A 446 31.81 13.18 36.86
C ASN A 446 32.56 13.42 35.53
N PRO A 447 33.83 13.84 35.59
CA PRO A 447 34.65 14.04 34.39
C PRO A 447 34.83 12.72 33.63
N ARG A 448 34.61 12.78 32.31
CA ARG A 448 34.83 11.65 31.41
C ARG A 448 36.32 11.27 31.39
N PRO A 449 36.66 9.97 31.38
CA PRO A 449 38.03 9.54 31.15
C PRO A 449 38.51 9.95 29.75
N PRO A 450 39.81 10.24 29.58
CA PRO A 450 40.37 10.64 28.30
C PRO A 450 40.26 9.49 27.28
N PRO A 451 40.10 9.83 25.98
CA PRO A 451 39.98 8.84 24.91
C PRO A 451 41.27 8.02 24.77
N LYS A 452 41.10 6.71 24.56
CA LYS A 452 42.23 5.81 24.28
C LYS A 452 42.92 6.20 22.96
N PRO A 453 44.25 6.10 22.87
CA PRO A 453 44.98 6.32 21.63
C PRO A 453 44.51 5.39 20.51
N PRO A 454 44.48 5.86 19.25
CA PRO A 454 44.11 5.05 18.11
C PRO A 454 45.12 3.90 17.90
N ALA A 455 44.58 2.74 17.53
CA ALA A 455 45.39 1.56 17.20
C ALA A 455 46.22 1.80 15.94
N PRO A 456 47.44 1.23 15.85
CA PRO A 456 48.29 1.37 14.69
C PRO A 456 47.66 0.77 13.42
N PRO A 457 47.93 1.35 12.23
CA PRO A 457 47.34 0.92 10.97
C PRO A 457 47.75 -0.51 10.61
N LYS A 458 46.80 -1.29 10.10
CA LYS A 458 47.05 -2.65 9.59
C LYS A 458 47.95 -2.60 8.34
N PRO A 459 48.86 -3.57 8.17
CA PRO A 459 49.67 -3.68 6.95
C PRO A 459 48.79 -3.87 5.71
N PRO A 460 49.22 -3.36 4.54
CA PRO A 460 48.52 -3.55 3.29
C PRO A 460 48.46 -5.03 2.88
N ALA A 461 47.30 -5.44 2.37
CA ALA A 461 47.09 -6.80 1.87
C ALA A 461 47.97 -7.06 0.63
N PRO A 462 48.51 -8.28 0.47
CA PRO A 462 49.33 -8.63 -0.68
C PRO A 462 48.52 -8.60 -2.00
N PRO A 463 49.16 -8.26 -3.13
CA PRO A 463 48.50 -8.14 -4.42
C PRO A 463 47.91 -9.50 -4.86
N ARG A 464 46.67 -9.46 -5.35
CA ARG A 464 45.98 -10.62 -5.93
C ARG A 464 46.62 -10.98 -7.27
N SER A 465 46.96 -12.25 -7.43
CA SER A 465 47.49 -12.81 -8.68
C SER A 465 46.49 -12.66 -9.85
N PRO A 466 46.98 -12.50 -11.09
CA PRO A 466 46.13 -12.40 -12.27
C PRO A 466 45.34 -13.70 -12.50
N ARG A 467 44.04 -13.56 -12.78
CA ARG A 467 43.17 -14.65 -13.24
C ARG A 467 43.52 -14.99 -14.70
N GLU A 468 43.80 -16.26 -14.96
CA GLU A 468 43.89 -16.82 -16.31
C GLU A 468 42.54 -16.71 -17.06
N PRO A 469 42.56 -16.53 -18.39
CA PRO A 469 41.36 -16.54 -19.21
C PRO A 469 40.92 -17.98 -19.50
N SER A 470 39.72 -18.34 -19.04
CA SER A 470 39.07 -19.59 -19.44
C SER A 470 38.49 -19.47 -20.85
N HIS A 471 39.09 -20.18 -21.80
CA HIS A 471 38.46 -20.58 -23.04
C HIS A 471 37.37 -21.63 -22.78
N GLY A 472 36.25 -21.57 -23.52
CA GLY A 472 35.48 -22.77 -23.84
C GLY A 472 33.96 -22.65 -23.86
N LEU A 473 33.44 -22.58 -25.10
CA LEU A 473 32.19 -23.14 -25.65
C LEU A 473 30.83 -22.65 -25.15
#